data_AF-A0A1Y3GDB5-F1
#
_entry.id   AF-A0A1Y3GDB5-F1
#
_cell.length_a   1.000
_cell.length_b   1.000
_cell.length_c   1.000
_cell.angle_alpha   90.00
_cell.angle_beta   90.00
_cell.angle_gamma   90.00
#
_symmetry.space_group_name_H-M   'P 1'
#
loop_
_entity.id
_entity.type
_entity.pdbx_description
1 polymer ?
#
loop_
_entity_poly.entity_id
_entity_poly.type
_entity_poly.pdbx_seq_one_letter_code
_entity_poly.pdbx_strand_id
1 'polypeptide(L)'
;MVLEKMYETYIELFLFFLSLMIVLFSLYGVQVSEVKYYRRGLTLIGIGFAFVSIGLFINILLTNQENIQLYLTTIGYILVLLGLTLLTWFRKKLGL
;
A
#
# COMPACT_ATOMS: atom_id res chain seq x y z
N MET A 1 1.99 -21.37 -21.60
CA MET A 1 1.99 -22.05 -20.28
C MET A 1 3.22 -21.77 -19.43
N VAL A 2 4.43 -22.28 -19.71
CA VAL A 2 5.60 -22.01 -18.81
C VAL A 2 6.01 -20.53 -18.84
N LEU A 3 6.08 -19.93 -20.04
CA LEU A 3 6.45 -18.52 -20.21
C LEU A 3 5.46 -17.54 -19.54
N GLU A 4 4.17 -17.90 -19.60
CA GLU A 4 3.05 -17.12 -19.07
C GLU A 4 3.07 -17.11 -17.54
N LYS A 5 3.27 -18.28 -16.93
CA LYS A 5 3.44 -18.42 -15.47
C LYS A 5 4.67 -17.67 -14.95
N MET A 6 5.78 -17.66 -15.71
CA MET A 6 6.96 -16.86 -15.36
C MET A 6 6.65 -15.36 -15.38
N TYR A 7 5.94 -14.89 -16.41
CA TYR A 7 5.56 -13.48 -16.53
C TYR A 7 4.66 -13.01 -15.38
N GLU A 8 3.68 -13.81 -14.99
CA GLU A 8 2.81 -13.53 -13.82
C GLU A 8 3.63 -13.37 -12.53
N THR A 9 4.58 -14.26 -12.28
CA THR A 9 5.44 -14.18 -11.08
C THR A 9 6.29 -12.90 -11.07
N TYR A 10 6.82 -12.49 -12.23
CA TYR A 10 7.59 -11.24 -12.32
C TYR A 10 6.73 -9.99 -12.06
N ILE A 11 5.48 -9.97 -12.54
CA ILE A 11 4.54 -8.88 -12.25
C ILE A 11 4.26 -8.82 -10.75
N GLU A 12 3.98 -9.95 -10.10
CA GLU A 12 3.69 -9.99 -8.67
C GLU A 12 4.87 -9.50 -7.83
N LEU A 13 6.09 -9.92 -8.18
CA LEU A 13 7.32 -9.44 -7.55
C LEU A 13 7.49 -7.93 -7.74
N PHE A 14 7.26 -7.43 -8.96
CA PHE A 14 7.32 -5.99 -9.24
C PHE A 14 6.30 -5.21 -8.40
N LEU A 15 5.05 -5.68 -8.32
CA LEU A 15 4.00 -5.07 -7.51
C LEU A 15 4.35 -5.08 -6.02
N PHE A 16 4.96 -6.16 -5.53
CA PHE A 16 5.44 -6.26 -4.16
C PHE A 16 6.55 -5.24 -3.85
N PHE A 17 7.56 -5.11 -4.74
CA PHE A 17 8.59 -4.10 -4.55
C PHE A 17 8.04 -2.68 -4.63
N LEU A 18 7.09 -2.43 -5.53
CA LEU A 18 6.43 -1.14 -5.64
C LEU A 18 5.67 -0.78 -4.36
N SER A 19 4.90 -1.72 -3.81
CA SER A 19 4.17 -1.48 -2.56
C SER A 19 5.12 -1.20 -1.40
N LEU A 20 6.24 -1.92 -1.29
CA LEU A 20 7.27 -1.65 -0.30
C LEU A 20 7.91 -0.26 -0.44
N MET A 21 8.21 0.17 -1.68
CA MET A 21 8.74 1.52 -1.91
C MET A 21 7.76 2.59 -1.41
N ILE A 22 6.46 2.41 -1.63
CA ILE A 22 5.43 3.35 -1.14
C ILE A 22 5.39 3.37 0.39
N VAL A 23 5.54 2.22 1.07
CA VAL A 23 5.65 2.17 2.54
C VAL A 23 6.83 3.01 3.02
N LEU A 24 8.01 2.85 2.40
CA LEU A 24 9.20 3.60 2.77
C LEU A 24 9.03 5.11 2.51
N PHE A 25 8.47 5.50 1.37
CA PHE A 25 8.18 6.91 1.07
C PHE A 25 7.17 7.50 2.05
N SER A 26 6.16 6.74 2.43
CA SER A 26 5.20 7.15 3.45
C SER A 26 5.88 7.39 4.79
N LEU A 27 6.73 6.46 5.26
CA LEU A 27 7.47 6.61 6.52
C LEU A 27 8.38 7.84 6.49
N TYR A 28 9.09 8.06 5.38
CA TYR A 28 9.89 9.26 5.17
C TYR A 28 9.03 10.53 5.20
N GLY A 29 7.92 10.56 4.47
CA GLY A 29 7.00 11.69 4.44
C GLY A 29 6.40 12.03 5.81
N VAL A 30 6.17 11.02 6.66
CA VAL A 30 5.70 11.21 8.05
C VAL A 30 6.76 11.91 8.91
N GLN A 31 8.05 11.70 8.64
CA GLN A 31 9.16 12.34 9.36
C GLN A 31 9.35 13.79 8.92
N VAL A 32 9.22 14.07 7.62
CA VAL A 32 9.43 15.41 7.05
C VAL A 32 8.23 16.33 7.27
N SER A 33 7.02 15.79 7.32
CA SER A 33 5.82 16.61 7.46
C SER A 33 5.65 17.19 8.87
N GLU A 34 5.55 18.52 8.97
CA GLU A 34 5.26 19.22 10.24
C GLU A 34 3.76 19.19 10.63
N VAL A 35 2.87 19.01 9.65
CA VAL A 35 1.42 19.06 9.86
C VAL A 35 0.89 17.73 10.41
N LYS A 36 0.40 17.74 11.66
CA LYS A 36 -0.10 16.54 12.36
C LYS A 36 -1.09 15.69 11.54
N TYR A 37 -2.01 16.33 10.83
CA TYR A 37 -3.01 15.61 10.05
C TYR A 37 -2.51 15.09 8.71
N TYR A 38 -1.53 15.77 8.10
CA TYR A 38 -0.84 15.28 6.92
C TYR A 38 0.00 14.04 7.26
N ARG A 39 0.68 14.05 8.42
CA ARG A 39 1.36 12.87 8.98
C ARG A 39 0.39 11.70 9.16
N ARG A 40 -0.80 11.92 9.73
CA ARG A 40 -1.81 10.86 9.91
C ARG A 40 -2.29 10.27 8.58
N GLY A 41 -2.54 11.12 7.58
CA GLY A 41 -2.92 10.68 6.24
C GLY A 41 -1.82 9.81 5.59
N LEU A 42 -0.56 10.26 5.66
CA LEU A 42 0.57 9.48 5.20
C LEU A 42 0.71 8.15 5.97
N THR A 43 0.63 8.18 7.31
CA THR A 43 0.71 6.96 8.13
C THR A 43 -0.35 5.93 7.71
N LEU A 44 -1.58 6.35 7.44
CA LEU A 44 -2.64 5.45 6.94
C LEU A 44 -2.32 4.86 5.57
N ILE A 45 -1.76 5.65 4.67
CA ILE A 45 -1.28 5.17 3.36
C ILE A 45 -0.17 4.14 3.55
N GLY A 46 0.83 4.42 4.40
CA GLY A 46 1.92 3.51 4.69
C GLY A 46 1.45 2.19 5.30
N ILE A 47 0.55 2.24 6.28
CA ILE A 47 -0.05 1.04 6.87
C ILE A 47 -0.85 0.28 5.80
N GLY A 48 -1.65 0.97 4.98
CA GLY A 48 -2.43 0.34 3.93
C GLY A 48 -1.55 -0.40 2.90
N PHE A 49 -0.48 0.22 2.42
CA PHE A 49 0.47 -0.45 1.53
C PHE A 49 1.31 -1.53 2.21
N ALA A 50 1.51 -1.48 3.53
CA ALA A 50 2.12 -2.58 4.28
C ALA A 50 1.21 -3.83 4.25
N PHE A 51 -0.11 -3.66 4.46
CA PHE A 51 -1.08 -4.75 4.31
C PHE A 51 -1.11 -5.32 2.88
N VAL A 52 -1.07 -4.46 1.85
CA VAL A 52 -0.97 -4.90 0.45
C VAL A 52 0.32 -5.71 0.23
N SER A 53 1.44 -5.24 0.76
CA SER A 53 2.74 -5.92 0.62
C SER A 53 2.72 -7.31 1.27
N ILE A 54 2.10 -7.44 2.45
CA ILE A 54 1.93 -8.73 3.14
C ILE A 54 1.03 -9.64 2.30
N GLY A 55 -0.09 -9.13 1.76
CA GLY A 55 -0.99 -9.91 0.90
C GLY A 55 -0.31 -10.46 -0.34
N LEU A 56 0.47 -9.62 -1.04
CA LEU A 56 1.27 -10.04 -2.21
C LEU A 56 2.35 -11.05 -1.84
N PHE A 57 3.02 -10.85 -0.70
CA PHE A 57 4.03 -11.79 -0.20
C PHE A 57 3.45 -13.17 0.10
N ILE A 58 2.26 -13.23 0.69
CA ILE A 58 1.54 -14.49 0.94
C ILE A 58 1.22 -15.18 -0.39
N ASN A 59 0.79 -14.44 -1.42
CA ASN A 59 0.51 -15.04 -2.73
C ASN A 59 1.74 -15.68 -3.38
N ILE A 60 2.89 -14.99 -3.29
CA ILE A 60 4.18 -15.48 -3.82
C ILE A 60 4.63 -16.75 -3.09
N LEU A 61 4.41 -16.86 -1.78
CA LEU A 61 4.90 -17.97 -0.95
C LEU A 61 3.92 -19.14 -0.80
N LEU A 62 2.62 -18.86 -0.75
CA LEU A 62 1.58 -19.80 -0.35
C LEU A 62 0.49 -19.82 -1.41
N THR A 63 0.65 -20.71 -2.40
CA THR A 63 -0.19 -20.85 -3.61
C THR A 63 -1.65 -21.28 -3.34
N ASN A 64 -2.10 -21.32 -2.07
CA ASN A 64 -3.41 -21.84 -1.69
C ASN A 64 -4.15 -20.95 -0.67
N GLN A 65 -3.76 -19.68 -0.54
CA GLN A 65 -4.35 -18.72 0.41
C GLN A 65 -4.99 -17.49 -0.26
N GLU A 66 -5.67 -17.70 -1.38
CA GLU A 66 -6.31 -16.63 -2.18
C GLU A 66 -7.26 -15.75 -1.35
N ASN A 67 -8.05 -16.35 -0.45
CA ASN A 67 -8.98 -15.60 0.41
C ASN A 67 -8.24 -14.62 1.34
N ILE A 68 -7.13 -15.07 1.94
CA ILE A 68 -6.35 -14.25 2.89
C ILE A 68 -5.68 -13.09 2.15
N GLN A 69 -5.12 -13.35 0.97
CA GLN A 69 -4.59 -12.31 0.08
C GLN A 69 -5.66 -11.26 -0.25
N LEU A 70 -6.86 -11.71 -0.63
CA LEU A 70 -7.95 -10.81 -1.00
C LEU A 70 -8.40 -9.93 0.18
N TYR A 71 -8.55 -10.50 1.38
CA TYR A 71 -8.90 -9.71 2.57
C TYR A 71 -7.81 -8.68 2.93
N LEU A 72 -6.54 -9.08 2.93
CA LEU A 72 -5.43 -8.20 3.30
C LEU A 72 -5.26 -7.05 2.30
N THR A 73 -5.31 -7.35 1.00
CA THR A 73 -5.18 -6.32 -0.05
C THR A 73 -6.39 -5.37 -0.03
N THR A 74 -7.61 -5.88 0.16
CA THR A 74 -8.82 -5.05 0.28
C THR A 74 -8.76 -4.11 1.47
N ILE A 75 -8.41 -4.61 2.66
CA ILE A 75 -8.23 -3.79 3.87
C ILE A 75 -7.14 -2.73 3.63
N GLY A 76 -6.03 -3.14 3.01
CA GLY A 76 -4.94 -2.23 2.66
C GLY A 76 -5.42 -1.07 1.77
N TYR A 77 -6.17 -1.36 0.71
CA TYR A 77 -6.70 -0.33 -0.18
C TYR A 77 -7.73 0.58 0.49
N ILE A 78 -8.59 0.06 1.39
CA ILE A 78 -9.51 0.88 2.18
C ILE A 78 -8.72 1.89 3.03
N LEU A 79 -7.65 1.46 3.70
CA LEU A 79 -6.80 2.33 4.50
C LEU A 79 -6.10 3.40 3.65
N VAL A 80 -5.61 3.03 2.46
CA VAL A 80 -5.03 3.98 1.51
C VAL A 80 -6.06 5.03 1.09
N LEU A 81 -7.28 4.62 0.75
CA LEU A 81 -8.36 5.55 0.37
C LEU A 81 -8.72 6.50 1.52
N LEU A 82 -8.80 6.01 2.75
CA LEU A 82 -9.02 6.85 3.93
C LEU A 82 -7.87 7.83 4.14
N GLY A 83 -6.62 7.37 3.99
CA GLY A 83 -5.44 8.23 4.08
C GLY A 83 -5.44 9.33 3.02
N LEU A 84 -5.72 8.99 1.75
CA LEU A 84 -5.84 9.94 0.64
C LEU A 84 -6.99 10.94 0.86
N THR A 85 -8.13 10.47 1.38
CA THR A 85 -9.27 11.34 1.71
C THR A 85 -8.88 12.36 2.78
N LEU A 86 -8.14 11.94 3.81
CA LEU A 86 -7.61 12.87 4.81
C LEU A 86 -6.64 13.87 4.20
N LEU A 87 -5.68 13.43 3.38
CA LEU A 87 -4.71 14.34 2.75
C LEU A 87 -5.40 15.37 1.84
N THR A 88 -6.35 14.94 1.02
CA THR A 88 -7.09 15.83 0.10
C THR A 88 -8.02 16.79 0.85
N TRP A 89 -8.72 16.32 1.89
CA TRP A 89 -9.55 17.18 2.72
C TRP A 89 -8.74 18.25 3.45
N PHE A 90 -7.58 17.87 4.01
CA PHE A 90 -6.68 18.82 4.67
C PHE A 90 -6.09 19.83 3.69
N ARG A 91 -5.68 19.40 2.49
CA ARG A 91 -5.21 20.30 1.43
C ARG A 91 -6.26 21.36 1.11
N LYS A 92 -7.52 20.95 0.87
CA LYS A 92 -8.63 21.87 0.60
C LYS A 92 -8.86 22.88 1.74
N LYS A 93 -8.69 22.44 3.00
CA LYS A 93 -8.85 23.32 4.17
C LYS A 93 -7.71 24.33 4.34
N LEU A 94 -6.52 24.01 3.84
CA LEU A 94 -5.33 24.89 3.89
C LEU A 94 -5.26 25.88 2.70
N GLY A 95 -6.16 25.78 1.71
CA GLY A 95 -6.20 26.69 0.56
C GLY A 95 -5.08 26.47 -0.47
N LEU A 96 -4.44 25.29 -0.46
CA LEU A 96 -3.42 24.82 -1.41
C LEU A 96 -4.02 23.88 -2.46
#